data_AF-A0A354T7I6-F1
#
_entry.id   AF-A0A354T7I6-F1
#
_cell.length_a   1.000
_cell.length_b   1.000
_cell.length_c   1.000
_cell.angle_alpha   90.00
_cell.angle_beta   90.00
_cell.angle_gamma   90.00
#
_symmetry.space_group_name_H-M   'P 1'
#
loop_
_entity.id
_entity.type
_entity.pdbx_description
1 polymer ?
#
loop_
_entity_poly.entity_id
_entity_poly.type
_entity_poly.pdbx_seq_one_letter_code
_entity_poly.pdbx_strand_id
1 'polypeptide(L)'
;MRPEDSATLFQEAVTAAEMTVEGLCATTALEQMTAFYRHVRAENCAPEEGDMLLFEWGMHDLGGVPNFQLELARRFIEPGDEDEDGMSQLSLTLQYAPVNELQMLGKDGCQCDSPAGLAAFESAVQASPAYRAVTALKPQKVVLLWCLV
;
A
#
# COMPACT_ATOMS: atom_id res chain seq x y z
N MET A 1 -1.13 -15.97 7.82
CA MET A 1 -2.16 -15.06 8.33
C MET A 1 -3.36 -15.09 7.42
N ARG A 2 -4.58 -14.94 7.96
CA ARG A 2 -5.76 -14.78 7.11
C ARG A 2 -5.87 -13.32 6.62
N PRO A 3 -6.36 -13.06 5.40
CA PRO A 3 -6.49 -11.71 4.86
C PRO A 3 -7.24 -10.73 5.77
N GLU A 4 -8.32 -11.15 6.43
CA GLU A 4 -9.13 -10.31 7.32
C GLU A 4 -8.38 -9.85 8.58
N ASP A 5 -7.35 -10.57 8.99
CA ASP A 5 -6.51 -10.22 10.15
C ASP A 5 -5.39 -9.22 9.77
N SER A 6 -5.25 -8.91 8.48
CA SER A 6 -4.12 -8.14 7.91
C SER A 6 -3.93 -6.75 8.54
N ALA A 7 -5.00 -5.99 8.71
CA ALA A 7 -4.93 -4.63 9.25
C ALA A 7 -4.48 -4.64 10.72
N THR A 8 -5.03 -5.54 11.53
CA THR A 8 -4.65 -5.70 12.94
C THR A 8 -3.19 -6.09 13.07
N LEU A 9 -2.75 -7.11 12.32
CA LEU A 9 -1.38 -7.60 12.38
C LEU A 9 -0.36 -6.58 11.84
N PHE A 10 -0.73 -5.81 10.82
CA PHE A 10 0.11 -4.72 10.31
C PHE A 10 0.27 -3.62 11.37
N GLN A 11 -0.83 -3.21 12.03
CA GLN A 11 -0.80 -2.23 13.11
C GLN A 11 0.07 -2.70 14.27
N GLU A 12 -0.01 -3.97 14.67
CA GLU A 12 0.83 -4.56 15.71
C GLU A 12 2.32 -4.54 15.31
N ALA A 13 2.64 -4.86 14.05
CA ALA A 13 4.01 -4.81 13.54
C ALA A 13 4.58 -3.38 13.58
N VAL A 14 3.80 -2.38 13.17
CA VAL A 14 4.17 -0.95 13.24
C VAL A 14 4.39 -0.53 14.69
N THR A 15 3.53 -0.95 15.63
CA THR A 15 3.68 -0.66 17.05
C THR A 15 4.90 -1.34 17.66
N ALA A 16 5.21 -2.58 17.27
CA ALA A 16 6.41 -3.29 17.69
C ALA A 16 7.70 -2.59 17.21
N ALA A 17 7.63 -1.82 16.12
CA ALA A 17 8.69 -0.95 15.64
C ALA A 17 8.74 0.43 16.34
N GLU A 18 8.00 0.61 17.45
CA GLU A 18 7.87 1.88 18.19
C GLU A 18 7.28 3.03 17.37
N MET A 19 6.45 2.71 16.38
CA MET A 19 5.77 3.66 15.51
C MET A 19 4.25 3.63 15.69
N THR A 20 3.56 4.59 15.10
CA THR A 20 2.10 4.56 14.90
C THR A 20 1.78 4.66 13.42
N VAL A 21 0.65 4.09 13.00
CA VAL A 21 0.24 4.13 11.58
C VAL A 21 0.02 5.57 11.12
N GLU A 22 -0.59 6.41 11.97
CA GLU A 22 -0.81 7.83 11.69
C GLU A 22 0.49 8.64 11.61
N GLY A 23 1.58 8.10 12.16
CA GLY A 23 2.90 8.72 12.17
C GLY A 23 3.77 8.37 10.97
N LEU A 24 3.36 7.43 10.11
CA LEU A 24 4.17 6.98 8.97
C LEU A 24 4.31 8.08 7.91
N CYS A 25 5.52 8.23 7.37
CA CYS A 25 5.78 8.94 6.12
C CYS A 25 5.98 7.94 4.97
N ALA A 26 6.17 8.41 3.73
CA ALA A 26 6.34 7.55 2.56
C ALA A 26 7.45 6.49 2.74
N THR A 27 8.58 6.88 3.32
CA THR A 27 9.71 5.98 3.54
C THR A 27 9.38 4.88 4.54
N THR A 28 8.90 5.24 5.72
CA THR A 28 8.58 4.26 6.74
C THR A 28 7.36 3.43 6.36
N ALA A 29 6.41 3.98 5.60
CA ALA A 29 5.27 3.23 5.08
C ALA A 29 5.73 2.11 4.11
N LEU A 30 6.65 2.42 3.19
CA LEU A 30 7.24 1.44 2.28
C LEU A 30 7.98 0.36 3.07
N GLU A 31 8.87 0.76 3.98
CA GLU A 31 9.64 -0.17 4.81
C GLU A 31 8.75 -1.11 5.62
N GLN A 32 7.71 -0.58 6.27
CA GLN A 32 6.81 -1.39 7.08
C GLN A 32 5.96 -2.34 6.21
N MET A 33 5.44 -1.88 5.06
CA MET A 33 4.65 -2.74 4.17
C MET A 33 5.50 -3.85 3.55
N THR A 34 6.72 -3.56 3.09
CA THR A 34 7.58 -4.59 2.49
C THR A 34 8.14 -5.55 3.53
N ALA A 35 8.46 -5.08 4.74
CA ALA A 35 8.82 -5.96 5.85
C ALA A 35 7.66 -6.87 6.24
N PHE A 36 6.43 -6.33 6.36
CA PHE A 36 5.25 -7.12 6.66
C PHE A 36 4.98 -8.19 5.59
N TYR A 37 5.06 -7.83 4.31
CA TYR A 37 4.92 -8.77 3.20
C TYR A 37 5.97 -9.89 3.19
N ARG A 38 7.22 -9.53 3.54
CA ARG A 38 8.35 -10.45 3.62
C ARG A 38 8.21 -11.46 4.76
N HIS A 39 7.76 -11.00 5.93
CA HIS A 39 7.79 -11.79 7.16
C HIS A 39 6.47 -12.45 7.53
N VAL A 40 5.34 -11.91 7.06
CA VAL A 40 4.00 -12.41 7.37
C VAL A 40 3.34 -12.87 6.07
N ARG A 41 3.27 -14.19 5.85
CA ARG A 41 2.65 -14.76 4.65
C ARG A 41 1.14 -14.92 4.82
N ALA A 42 0.40 -14.63 3.76
CA ALA A 42 -1.02 -14.92 3.72
C ALA A 42 -1.28 -16.41 3.53
N GLU A 43 -2.37 -16.90 4.12
CA GLU A 43 -2.92 -18.24 3.94
C GLU A 43 -4.15 -18.15 3.04
N ASN A 44 -4.54 -19.27 2.41
CA ASN A 44 -5.70 -19.36 1.53
C ASN A 44 -5.68 -18.34 0.39
N CYS A 45 -4.50 -18.06 -0.16
CA CYS A 45 -4.35 -17.31 -1.40
C CYS A 45 -4.03 -18.26 -2.55
N ALA A 46 -4.38 -17.85 -3.77
CA ALA A 46 -3.98 -18.53 -4.99
C ALA A 46 -2.44 -18.73 -5.01
N PRO A 47 -1.95 -19.89 -5.48
CA PRO A 47 -0.52 -20.24 -5.40
C PRO A 47 0.39 -19.33 -6.23
N GLU A 48 -0.16 -18.71 -7.27
CA GLU A 48 0.51 -17.72 -8.13
C GLU A 48 -0.36 -16.46 -8.12
N GLU A 49 0.26 -15.30 -7.92
CA GLU A 49 -0.41 -13.98 -7.93
C GLU A 49 -1.51 -13.78 -6.86
N GLY A 50 -1.67 -14.74 -5.93
CA GLY A 50 -2.70 -14.63 -4.88
C GLY A 50 -2.34 -13.70 -3.73
N ASP A 51 -1.08 -13.30 -3.57
CA ASP A 51 -0.61 -12.45 -2.47
C ASP A 51 0.45 -11.48 -2.99
N MET A 52 0.02 -10.26 -3.33
CA MET A 52 0.80 -9.29 -4.09
C MET A 52 0.86 -7.94 -3.37
N LEU A 53 1.93 -7.17 -3.63
CA LEU A 53 1.98 -5.76 -3.27
C LEU A 53 1.62 -4.88 -4.46
N LEU A 54 0.96 -3.77 -4.17
CA LEU A 54 0.70 -2.69 -5.11
C LEU A 54 1.20 -1.37 -4.53
N PHE A 55 1.70 -0.53 -5.43
CA PHE A 55 2.02 0.86 -5.16
C PHE A 55 1.35 1.71 -6.23
N GLU A 56 0.39 2.53 -5.84
CA GLU A 56 -0.38 3.37 -6.75
C GLU A 56 -0.43 4.80 -6.24
N TRP A 57 -0.58 5.76 -7.15
CA TRP A 57 -0.78 7.15 -6.77
C TRP A 57 -1.72 7.88 -7.71
N GLY A 58 -2.24 9.00 -7.23
CA GLY A 58 -3.01 9.91 -8.07
C GLY A 58 -3.79 10.94 -7.27
N MET A 59 -4.46 11.82 -8.01
CA MET A 59 -5.41 12.78 -7.44
C MET A 59 -6.74 12.08 -7.16
N HIS A 60 -7.29 12.30 -5.98
CA HIS A 60 -8.58 11.77 -5.56
C HIS A 60 -9.57 12.90 -5.28
N ASP A 61 -10.67 12.94 -6.04
CA ASP A 61 -11.75 13.95 -5.97
C ASP A 61 -13.13 13.28 -6.02
N LEU A 62 -13.48 12.53 -4.96
CA LEU A 62 -14.81 11.94 -4.80
C LEU A 62 -15.70 12.81 -3.91
N GLY A 63 -15.82 14.11 -4.23
CA GLY A 63 -16.77 15.03 -3.59
C GLY A 63 -16.33 15.61 -2.24
N GLY A 64 -15.06 15.45 -1.86
CA GLY A 64 -14.42 16.07 -0.70
C GLY A 64 -13.39 17.13 -1.11
N VAL A 65 -12.50 17.52 -0.17
CA VAL A 65 -11.33 18.33 -0.54
C VAL A 65 -10.37 17.45 -1.35
N PRO A 66 -10.05 17.83 -2.60
CA PRO A 66 -9.12 17.05 -3.42
C PRO A 66 -7.80 16.85 -2.69
N ASN A 67 -7.25 15.65 -2.76
CA ASN A 67 -5.94 15.33 -2.20
C ASN A 67 -5.17 14.42 -3.14
N PHE A 68 -3.85 14.47 -3.03
CA PHE A 68 -2.98 13.50 -3.67
C PHE A 68 -2.86 12.29 -2.75
N GLN A 69 -3.06 11.09 -3.28
CA GLN A 69 -2.95 9.84 -2.54
C GLN A 69 -1.77 9.04 -3.07
N LEU A 70 -1.01 8.49 -2.14
CA LEU A 70 -0.05 7.42 -2.37
C LEU A 70 -0.54 6.23 -1.57
N GLU A 71 -0.79 5.12 -2.25
CA GLU A 71 -1.28 3.88 -1.64
C GLU A 71 -0.22 2.79 -1.76
N LEU A 72 0.10 2.19 -0.63
CA LEU A 72 0.77 0.90 -0.56
C LEU A 72 -0.27 -0.12 -0.15
N ALA A 73 -0.55 -1.07 -1.01
CA ALA A 73 -1.56 -2.08 -0.78
C ALA A 73 -0.96 -3.48 -0.84
N ARG A 74 -1.60 -4.40 -0.13
CA ARG A 74 -1.39 -5.85 -0.27
C ARG A 74 -2.71 -6.48 -0.67
N ARG A 75 -2.76 -7.06 -1.86
CA ARG A 75 -3.96 -7.71 -2.41
C ARG A 75 -3.89 -9.21 -2.20
N PHE A 76 -5.02 -9.78 -1.81
CA PHE A 76 -5.22 -11.20 -1.58
C PHE A 76 -6.30 -11.70 -2.54
N ILE A 77 -6.01 -12.79 -3.25
CA ILE A 77 -6.95 -13.45 -4.17
C ILE A 77 -7.12 -14.90 -3.70
N GLU A 78 -8.35 -15.32 -3.44
CA GLU A 78 -8.67 -16.68 -3.01
C GLU A 78 -8.52 -17.71 -4.17
N PRO A 79 -8.18 -18.97 -3.89
CA PRO A 79 -8.08 -19.99 -4.93
C PRO A 79 -9.43 -20.27 -5.61
N GLY A 80 -9.46 -20.18 -6.93
CA GLY A 80 -10.62 -20.57 -7.74
C GLY A 80 -11.68 -19.50 -7.94
N ASP A 81 -11.50 -18.31 -7.36
CA ASP A 81 -12.29 -17.11 -7.64
C ASP A 81 -11.40 -16.06 -8.32
N GLU A 82 -11.54 -15.95 -9.64
CA GLU A 82 -10.99 -14.84 -10.43
C GLU A 82 -12.00 -13.66 -10.52
N ASP A 83 -13.20 -13.83 -9.97
CA ASP A 83 -14.26 -12.81 -9.89
C ASP A 83 -14.13 -11.93 -8.62
N GLU A 84 -14.78 -10.75 -8.61
CA GLU A 84 -14.67 -9.70 -7.56
C GLU A 84 -14.92 -10.24 -6.13
N ASP A 85 -15.78 -11.24 -5.96
CA ASP A 85 -16.13 -11.78 -4.64
C ASP A 85 -14.96 -12.49 -3.91
N GLY A 86 -13.89 -12.87 -4.62
CA GLY A 86 -12.70 -13.56 -4.08
C GLY A 86 -11.52 -12.64 -3.75
N MET A 87 -11.67 -11.32 -3.90
CA MET A 87 -10.57 -10.37 -3.71
C MET A 87 -10.72 -9.55 -2.43
N SER A 88 -9.63 -9.40 -1.70
CA SER A 88 -9.54 -8.47 -0.58
C SER A 88 -8.20 -7.73 -0.58
N GLN A 89 -8.15 -6.60 0.11
CA GLN A 89 -6.98 -5.74 0.11
C GLN A 89 -6.75 -5.12 1.48
N LEU A 90 -5.49 -5.13 1.92
CA LEU A 90 -4.96 -4.26 2.95
C LEU A 90 -4.42 -3.00 2.28
N SER A 91 -4.96 -1.84 2.61
CA SER A 91 -4.58 -0.54 2.05
C SER A 91 -3.95 0.34 3.12
N LEU A 92 -2.75 0.86 2.84
CA LEU A 92 -2.10 1.94 3.59
C LEU A 92 -2.01 3.18 2.70
N THR A 93 -2.92 4.14 2.90
CA THR A 93 -3.05 5.34 2.06
C THR A 93 -2.51 6.56 2.78
N LEU A 94 -1.52 7.22 2.18
CA LEU A 94 -0.94 8.48 2.63
C LEU A 94 -1.55 9.62 1.80
N GLN A 95 -2.21 10.55 2.48
CA GLN A 95 -2.91 11.68 1.84
C GLN A 95 -2.11 12.97 2.00
N TYR A 96 -1.91 13.69 0.91
CA TYR A 96 -1.15 14.92 0.85
C TYR A 96 -1.99 16.07 0.29
N ALA A 97 -1.63 17.29 0.67
CA ALA A 97 -2.24 18.49 0.11
C ALA A 97 -2.04 18.51 -1.42
N PRO A 98 -3.06 18.92 -2.21
CA PRO A 98 -3.01 18.93 -3.66
C PRO A 98 -2.18 20.11 -4.19
N VAL A 99 -0.87 20.11 -3.98
CA VAL A 99 0.03 21.13 -4.56
C VAL A 99 0.23 20.89 -6.06
N ASN A 100 0.53 21.95 -6.82
CA ASN A 100 0.61 21.90 -8.28
C ASN A 100 1.56 20.79 -8.78
N GLU A 101 2.70 20.62 -8.10
CA GLU A 101 3.69 19.61 -8.43
C GLU A 101 3.12 18.19 -8.36
N LEU A 102 2.30 17.88 -7.36
CA LEU A 102 1.67 16.57 -7.21
C LEU A 102 0.52 16.36 -8.20
N GLN A 103 -0.23 17.41 -8.53
CA GLN A 103 -1.29 17.34 -9.53
C GLN A 103 -0.78 16.99 -10.93
N MET A 104 0.45 17.42 -11.27
CA MET A 104 1.06 17.17 -12.58
C MET A 104 1.57 15.74 -12.77
N LEU A 105 1.61 14.92 -11.71
CA LEU A 105 2.14 13.55 -11.75
C LEU A 105 1.19 12.53 -12.40
N GLY A 106 -0.08 12.89 -12.57
CA GLY A 106 -1.10 11.97 -13.09
C GLY A 106 -1.38 10.79 -12.14
N LYS A 107 -1.95 9.71 -12.70
CA LYS A 107 -2.19 8.43 -12.04
C LYS A 107 -1.31 7.37 -12.68
N ASP A 108 -0.61 6.60 -11.87
CA ASP A 108 0.23 5.47 -12.30
C ASP A 108 0.56 4.59 -11.07
N GLY A 109 1.26 3.46 -11.29
CA GLY A 109 1.58 2.51 -10.24
C GLY A 109 2.50 1.37 -10.67
N CYS A 110 2.84 0.50 -9.74
CA CYS A 110 3.56 -0.75 -10.00
C CYS A 110 3.16 -1.82 -8.97
N GLN A 111 3.46 -3.08 -9.28
CA GLN A 111 3.10 -4.22 -8.43
C GLN A 111 4.28 -5.17 -8.19
N CYS A 112 4.13 -6.04 -7.20
CA CYS A 112 5.04 -7.11 -6.86
C CYS A 112 4.25 -8.40 -6.65
N ASP A 113 4.40 -9.35 -7.58
CA ASP A 113 3.58 -10.56 -7.59
C ASP A 113 4.09 -11.66 -6.64
N SER A 114 5.33 -11.52 -6.15
CA SER A 114 5.96 -12.50 -5.26
C SER A 114 7.11 -11.92 -4.43
N PRO A 115 7.50 -12.57 -3.32
CA PRO A 115 8.66 -12.18 -2.51
C PRO A 115 9.97 -12.05 -3.28
N ALA A 116 10.15 -12.83 -4.36
CA ALA A 116 11.35 -12.78 -5.17
C ALA A 116 11.49 -11.44 -5.92
N GLY A 117 10.37 -10.78 -6.24
CA GLY A 117 10.33 -9.47 -6.90
C GLY A 117 10.49 -8.28 -5.94
N LEU A 118 10.55 -8.50 -4.63
CA LEU A 118 10.42 -7.44 -3.64
C LEU A 118 11.52 -6.36 -3.75
N ALA A 119 12.76 -6.77 -4.01
CA ALA A 119 13.86 -5.81 -4.20
C ALA A 119 13.69 -4.95 -5.45
N ALA A 120 13.17 -5.52 -6.54
CA ALA A 120 12.88 -4.78 -7.76
C ALA A 120 11.71 -3.80 -7.55
N PHE A 121 10.68 -4.24 -6.82
CA PHE A 121 9.55 -3.40 -6.42
C PHE A 121 9.98 -2.21 -5.56
N GLU A 122 10.76 -2.44 -4.48
CA GLU A 122 11.30 -1.36 -3.63
C GLU A 122 12.08 -0.35 -4.47
N SER A 123 12.93 -0.81 -5.39
CA SER A 123 13.66 0.07 -6.30
C SER A 123 12.75 0.83 -7.26
N ALA A 124 11.69 0.22 -7.78
CA ALA A 124 10.73 0.86 -8.67
C ALA A 124 9.93 1.95 -7.94
N VAL A 125 9.44 1.65 -6.73
CA VAL A 125 8.75 2.62 -5.87
C VAL A 125 9.66 3.82 -5.59
N GLN A 126 10.89 3.58 -5.15
CA GLN A 126 11.86 4.66 -4.85
C GLN A 126 12.26 5.48 -6.08
N ALA A 127 12.21 4.88 -7.27
CA ALA A 127 12.46 5.58 -8.53
C ALA A 127 11.25 6.37 -9.04
N SER A 128 10.03 6.05 -8.57
CA SER A 128 8.80 6.69 -9.03
C SER A 128 8.79 8.19 -8.74
N PRO A 129 8.21 9.01 -9.63
CA PRO A 129 8.14 10.45 -9.44
C PRO A 129 7.26 10.81 -8.23
N ALA A 130 6.19 10.05 -7.98
CA ALA A 130 5.32 10.23 -6.83
C ALA A 130 6.02 10.02 -5.49
N TYR A 131 6.70 8.88 -5.31
CA TYR A 131 7.41 8.61 -4.07
C TYR A 131 8.46 9.69 -3.79
N ARG A 132 9.27 10.04 -4.80
CA ARG A 132 10.28 11.10 -4.69
C ARG A 132 9.68 12.45 -4.29
N ALA A 133 8.58 12.85 -4.92
CA ALA A 133 7.91 14.12 -4.64
C ALA A 133 7.41 14.23 -3.21
N VAL A 134 7.01 13.11 -2.58
CA VAL A 134 6.47 13.10 -1.23
C VAL A 134 7.46 12.74 -0.12
N THR A 135 8.68 12.27 -0.44
CA THR A 135 9.67 11.86 0.59
C THR A 135 10.02 12.95 1.60
N ALA A 136 10.02 14.22 1.20
CA ALA A 136 10.26 15.37 2.07
C ALA A 136 8.98 15.97 2.67
N LEU A 137 7.82 15.43 2.33
CA LEU A 137 6.51 15.91 2.78
C LEU A 137 5.99 15.05 3.93
N LYS A 138 5.22 15.68 4.81
CA LYS A 138 4.45 14.97 5.83
C LYS A 138 3.02 14.72 5.29
N PRO A 139 2.52 13.48 5.34
CA PRO A 139 1.11 13.22 5.05
C PRO A 139 0.21 14.03 5.99
N GLN A 140 -0.90 14.55 5.45
CA GLN A 140 -1.95 15.17 6.25
C GLN A 140 -2.75 14.10 7.00
N LYS A 141 -2.87 12.91 6.40
CA LYS A 141 -3.57 11.76 6.96
C LYS A 141 -2.91 10.47 6.46
N VAL A 142 -2.87 9.47 7.33
CA VAL A 142 -2.55 8.09 6.95
C VAL A 142 -3.76 7.24 7.32
N VAL A 143 -4.21 6.39 6.39
CA VAL A 143 -5.37 5.52 6.57
C VAL A 143 -4.93 4.09 6.36
N LEU A 144 -5.19 3.24 7.34
CA LEU A 144 -5.04 1.79 7.21
C LEU A 144 -6.44 1.17 7.18
N LEU A 145 -6.72 0.37 6.15
CA LEU A 145 -8.01 -0.28 5.98
C LEU A 145 -7.81 -1.67 5.39
N TRP A 146 -8.60 -2.64 5.84
CA TRP A 146 -8.85 -3.87 5.09
C TRP A 146 -10.27 -3.86 4.55
N CYS A 147 -10.46 -4.27 3.29
CA CYS A 147 -11.77 -4.41 2.67
C CYS A 147 -11.80 -5.53 1.63
N LEU A 148 -13.01 -5.99 1.31
CA LEU A 148 -13.28 -6.74 0.08
C LEU A 148 -13.21 -5.76 -1.11
N VAL A 149 -12.75 -6.24 -2.26
CA VAL A 149 -12.50 -5.42 -3.47
C VAL A 149 -13.56 -5.73 -4.53
#